data_AF-A0A6N9CBX6-F1
#
_entry.id   AF-A0A6N9CBX6-F1
#
_cell.length_a   1.000
_cell.length_b   1.000
_cell.length_c   1.000
_cell.angle_alpha   90.00
_cell.angle_beta   90.00
_cell.angle_gamma   90.00
#
_symmetry.space_group_name_H-M   'P 1'
#
loop_
_entity.id
_entity.type
_entity.pdbx_description
1 polymer ?
#
loop_
_entity_poly.entity_id
_entity_poly.type
_entity_poly.pdbx_seq_one_letter_code
_entity_poly.pdbx_strand_id
1 'polypeptide(L)'
;MSEVQNDDHIFHRTLKQQWQQISHGDGVYLFDTDGRRYLDACAGVHVVSIGHGIKEIADVMGEQASQVCFTYSRFLTQAQIDLAQKIDNMAPEG
;
A
#
# COMPACT_ATOMS: atom_id res chain seq x y z
N MET A 1 -34.97 8.78 -0.27
CA MET A 1 -33.49 8.92 -0.28
C MET A 1 -33.06 8.55 -1.67
N SER A 2 -32.33 9.43 -2.38
CA SER A 2 -31.84 9.13 -3.72
C SER A 2 -30.92 7.92 -3.70
N GLU A 3 -31.03 7.06 -4.70
CA GLU A 3 -30.13 5.94 -4.90
C GLU A 3 -28.72 6.49 -5.15
N VAL A 4 -27.72 5.97 -4.43
CA VAL A 4 -26.34 6.38 -4.62
C VAL A 4 -25.78 5.53 -5.76
N GLN A 5 -25.47 6.17 -6.89
CA GLN A 5 -24.91 5.51 -8.05
C GLN A 5 -23.42 5.86 -8.14
N ASN A 6 -22.56 4.85 -8.17
CA ASN A 6 -21.16 4.98 -8.54
C ASN A 6 -21.02 4.56 -10.01
N ASP A 7 -20.36 5.37 -10.82
CA ASP A 7 -20.13 5.10 -12.24
C ASP A 7 -18.81 4.31 -12.42
N ASP A 8 -18.78 3.12 -11.83
CA ASP A 8 -17.66 2.18 -11.90
C ASP A 8 -18.15 0.74 -12.06
N HIS A 9 -17.22 -0.19 -12.29
CA HIS A 9 -17.51 -1.61 -12.45
C HIS A 9 -17.06 -2.44 -11.23
N ILE A 10 -16.97 -1.82 -10.05
CA ILE A 10 -16.47 -2.44 -8.82
C ILE A 10 -17.63 -2.97 -7.99
N PHE A 11 -17.49 -4.21 -7.51
CA PHE A 11 -18.41 -4.75 -6.52
C PHE A 11 -18.06 -4.22 -5.13
N HIS A 12 -18.74 -3.15 -4.71
CA HIS A 12 -18.49 -2.50 -3.43
C HIS A 12 -19.01 -3.31 -2.25
N ARG A 13 -18.22 -3.35 -1.16
CA ARG A 13 -18.65 -3.96 0.12
C ARG A 13 -19.92 -3.30 0.68
N THR A 14 -20.10 -2.01 0.43
CA THR A 14 -21.27 -1.24 0.83
C THR A 14 -21.83 -0.51 -0.38
N LEU A 15 -23.03 -0.90 -0.82
CA LEU A 15 -23.64 -0.41 -2.06
C LEU A 15 -24.33 0.97 -1.92
N LYS A 16 -24.59 1.42 -0.68
CA LYS A 16 -25.33 2.67 -0.41
C LYS A 16 -24.42 3.89 -0.23
N GLN A 17 -23.12 3.75 -0.50
CA GLN A 17 -22.12 4.78 -0.27
C GLN A 17 -21.62 5.34 -1.59
N GLN A 18 -21.40 6.66 -1.61
CA GLN A 18 -20.73 7.33 -2.73
C GLN A 18 -19.24 7.31 -2.43
N TRP A 19 -18.46 6.75 -3.35
CA TRP A 19 -17.02 6.61 -3.17
C TRP A 19 -16.30 7.82 -3.74
N GLN A 20 -15.33 8.33 -2.97
CA GLN A 20 -14.42 9.35 -3.46
C GLN A 20 -13.25 8.68 -4.16
N GLN A 21 -12.88 9.19 -5.33
CA GLN A 21 -11.74 8.69 -6.10
C GLN A 21 -10.46 9.40 -5.66
N ILE A 22 -9.55 8.66 -5.03
CA ILE A 22 -8.22 9.16 -4.66
C ILE A 22 -7.28 9.05 -5.86
N SER A 23 -6.58 10.15 -6.18
CA SER A 23 -5.61 10.23 -7.27
C SER A 23 -4.19 9.84 -6.84
N HIS A 24 -3.75 10.30 -5.67
CA HIS A 24 -2.43 10.00 -5.12
C HIS A 24 -2.38 10.26 -3.60
N GLY A 25 -1.29 9.81 -2.98
CA GLY A 25 -0.94 10.15 -1.61
C GLY A 25 0.49 10.68 -1.51
N ASP A 26 0.72 11.55 -0.54
CA ASP A 26 2.03 12.14 -0.24
C ASP A 26 2.17 12.30 1.29
N GLY A 27 3.13 11.57 1.86
CA GLY A 27 3.33 11.52 3.30
C GLY A 27 2.07 11.04 4.03
N VAL A 28 1.52 11.88 4.90
CA VAL A 28 0.31 11.54 5.69
C VAL A 28 -1.00 11.95 5.02
N TYR A 29 -0.96 12.38 3.75
CA TYR A 29 -2.13 12.91 3.05
C TYR A 29 -2.53 12.08 1.84
N LEU A 30 -3.83 12.07 1.57
CA LEU A 30 -4.45 11.60 0.32
C LEU A 30 -5.06 12.78 -0.43
N PHE A 31 -5.09 12.71 -1.74
CA PHE A 31 -5.66 13.73 -2.61
C PHE A 31 -6.68 13.08 -3.54
N ASP A 32 -7.88 13.63 -3.65
CA ASP A 32 -8.85 13.18 -4.65
C ASP A 32 -8.54 13.73 -6.06
N THR A 33 -9.35 13.36 -7.05
CA THR A 33 -9.22 13.82 -8.43
C THR A 33 -9.54 15.31 -8.61
N ASP A 34 -10.24 15.92 -7.65
CA ASP A 34 -10.54 17.35 -7.63
C ASP A 34 -9.47 18.16 -6.88
N GLY A 35 -8.42 17.49 -6.38
CA GLY A 35 -7.30 18.09 -5.66
C GLY A 35 -7.57 18.38 -4.18
N ARG A 36 -8.69 17.92 -3.62
CA ARG A 36 -8.96 18.07 -2.19
C ARG A 36 -8.09 17.10 -1.40
N ARG A 37 -7.51 17.63 -0.32
CA ARG A 37 -6.60 16.90 0.56
C ARG A 37 -7.30 16.35 1.80
N TYR A 38 -6.98 15.10 2.15
CA TYR A 38 -7.48 14.37 3.31
C TYR A 38 -6.31 13.90 4.16
N LEU A 39 -6.36 14.11 5.47
CA LEU A 39 -5.39 13.52 6.40
C LEU A 39 -5.71 12.03 6.55
N ASP A 40 -4.74 11.16 6.26
CA ASP A 40 -4.82 9.74 6.56
C ASP A 40 -4.45 9.48 8.02
N ALA A 41 -5.42 9.75 8.90
CA ALA A 41 -5.25 9.59 10.35
C ALA A 41 -5.23 8.11 10.80
N CYS A 42 -5.48 7.16 9.90
CA CYS A 42 -5.51 5.73 10.19
C CYS A 42 -4.31 4.97 9.59
N ALA A 43 -3.43 5.65 8.86
CA ALA A 43 -2.37 5.04 8.05
C ALA A 43 -2.92 3.89 7.17
N GLY A 44 -4.05 4.16 6.51
CA GLY A 44 -4.93 3.17 5.90
C GLY A 44 -5.66 2.35 6.98
N VAL A 45 -5.26 1.09 7.14
CA VAL A 45 -5.67 0.21 8.25
C VAL A 45 -4.40 -0.27 8.96
N HIS A 46 -3.63 0.69 9.50
CA HIS A 46 -2.34 0.46 10.15
C HIS A 46 -1.20 -0.10 9.26
N VAL A 47 -1.30 0.01 7.93
CA VAL A 47 -0.33 -0.59 7.00
C VAL A 47 0.59 0.43 6.31
N VAL A 48 0.26 1.73 6.36
CA VAL A 48 1.06 2.80 5.73
C VAL A 48 1.77 3.65 6.78
N SER A 49 2.49 2.99 7.69
CA SER A 49 3.08 3.64 8.87
C SER A 49 4.18 4.67 8.57
N ILE A 50 4.81 4.57 7.39
CA ILE A 50 5.86 5.49 6.93
C ILE A 50 5.34 6.56 5.94
N GLY A 51 4.04 6.55 5.63
CA GLY A 51 3.42 7.47 4.69
C GLY A 51 3.36 6.97 3.25
N HIS A 52 2.63 7.71 2.42
CA HIS A 52 2.37 7.44 1.00
C HIS A 52 3.45 8.06 0.11
N GLY A 53 3.62 7.52 -1.10
CA GLY A 53 4.42 8.16 -2.16
C GLY A 53 5.95 8.09 -1.97
N ILE A 54 6.46 7.14 -1.17
CA ILE A 54 7.91 7.05 -0.89
C ILE A 54 8.65 6.52 -2.12
N LYS A 55 9.32 7.43 -2.84
CA LYS A 55 10.04 7.13 -4.08
C LYS A 55 11.10 6.04 -3.91
N GLU A 56 11.88 6.07 -2.84
CA GLU A 56 12.90 5.04 -2.56
C GLU A 56 12.31 3.64 -2.51
N ILE A 57 11.15 3.48 -1.86
CA ILE A 57 10.46 2.18 -1.76
C ILE A 57 9.93 1.76 -3.14
N ALA A 58 9.32 2.68 -3.89
CA ALA A 58 8.81 2.39 -5.22
C ALA A 58 9.92 1.95 -6.19
N ASP A 59 11.08 2.62 -6.14
CA ASP A 59 12.23 2.30 -6.97
C ASP A 59 12.78 0.90 -6.64
N VAL A 60 13.06 0.61 -5.36
CA VAL A 60 13.60 -0.70 -4.93
C VAL A 60 12.62 -1.85 -5.20
N MET A 61 11.32 -1.63 -5.00
CA MET A 61 10.29 -2.60 -5.38
C MET A 61 10.28 -2.87 -6.89
N GLY A 62 10.41 -1.82 -7.70
CA GLY A 62 10.50 -1.93 -9.16
C GLY A 62 11.74 -2.69 -9.62
N GLU A 63 12.90 -2.40 -9.03
CA GLU A 63 14.16 -3.10 -9.30
C GLU A 63 14.05 -4.60 -9.00
N GLN A 64 13.52 -4.97 -7.83
CA GLN A 64 13.31 -6.37 -7.48
C GLN A 64 12.31 -7.05 -8.43
N ALA A 65 11.20 -6.38 -8.76
CA ALA A 65 10.19 -6.91 -9.67
C ALA A 65 10.75 -7.15 -11.09
N SER A 66 11.70 -6.32 -11.55
CA SER A 66 12.37 -6.51 -12.84
C SER A 66 13.31 -7.72 -12.89
N GLN A 67 13.75 -8.22 -11.73
CA GLN A 67 14.59 -9.41 -11.61
C GLN A 67 13.73 -10.65 -11.39
N VAL A 68 12.96 -10.66 -10.29
CA VAL A 68 12.02 -11.73 -9.93
C VAL A 68 10.97 -11.20 -8.96
N CYS A 69 9.71 -11.27 -9.36
CA CYS A 69 8.58 -10.87 -8.52
C CYS A 69 8.10 -11.98 -7.58
N PHE A 70 8.32 -13.24 -7.94
CA PHE A 70 7.86 -14.40 -7.19
C PHE A 70 8.69 -15.65 -7.48
N THR A 71 8.97 -16.43 -6.45
CA THR A 71 9.52 -17.78 -6.56
C THR A 71 8.66 -18.76 -5.78
N TYR A 72 8.55 -20.00 -6.26
CA TYR A 72 7.89 -21.06 -5.50
C TYR A 72 8.78 -21.53 -4.34
N SER A 73 8.20 -22.21 -3.35
CA SER A 73 8.82 -22.49 -2.04
C SER A 73 10.09 -23.36 -2.02
N ARG A 74 10.56 -23.96 -3.12
CA ARG A 74 11.89 -24.64 -3.14
C ARG A 74 13.03 -23.73 -3.60
N PHE A 75 12.77 -22.44 -3.83
CA PHE A 75 13.78 -21.45 -4.17
C PHE A 75 13.81 -20.31 -3.16
N LEU A 76 15.01 -19.74 -2.99
CA LEU A 76 15.26 -18.58 -2.13
C LEU A 76 15.70 -17.39 -2.98
N THR A 77 15.43 -16.18 -2.51
CA THR A 77 15.99 -14.93 -3.03
C THR A 77 16.90 -14.28 -1.99
N GLN A 78 17.86 -13.47 -2.44
CA GLN A 78 18.73 -12.76 -1.51
C GLN A 78 17.94 -11.82 -0.59
N ALA A 79 16.92 -11.14 -1.12
CA ALA A 79 16.03 -10.28 -0.33
C ALA A 79 15.33 -11.03 0.82
N GLN A 80 14.95 -12.31 0.64
CA GLN A 80 14.39 -13.12 1.72
C GLN A 80 15.42 -13.40 2.82
N ILE A 81 16.65 -13.74 2.44
CA ILE A 81 17.75 -14.05 3.37
C ILE A 81 18.10 -12.80 4.19
N ASP A 82 18.29 -11.67 3.53
CA ASP A 82 18.66 -10.41 4.18
C ASP A 82 17.58 -9.91 5.14
N LEU A 83 16.30 -10.03 4.75
CA LEU A 83 15.18 -9.66 5.60
C LEU A 83 15.09 -10.55 6.85
N ALA A 84 15.28 -11.87 6.69
CA ALA A 84 15.27 -12.80 7.82
C ALA A 84 16.37 -12.44 8.84
N GLN A 85 17.59 -12.17 8.37
CA GLN A 85 18.69 -11.76 9.24
C GLN A 85 18.42 -10.41 9.93
N LYS A 86 17.81 -9.45 9.22
CA LYS A 86 17.44 -8.15 9.80
C LYS A 86 16.42 -8.31 10.92
N ILE A 87 15.39 -9.14 10.72
CA ILE A 87 14.35 -9.39 11.73
C ILE A 87 14.95 -10.10 12.95
N ASP A 88 15.80 -11.10 12.74
CA ASP A 88 16.50 -11.82 13.81
C ASP A 88 17.30 -10.85 14.70
N ASN A 89 18.08 -9.96 14.08
CA ASN A 89 18.84 -8.92 14.80
C ASN A 89 17.97 -7.89 15.54
N MET A 90 16.70 -7.74 15.19
CA MET A 90 15.76 -6.81 15.84
C MET A 90 14.92 -7.48 16.94
N ALA A 91 14.85 -8.81 16.94
CA ALA A 91 14.07 -9.56 17.92
C ALA A 91 14.79 -9.59 19.29
N PRO A 92 14.06 -9.67 20.41
CA PRO A 92 14.67 -9.87 21.72
C PRO A 92 15.30 -11.27 21.83
N GLU A 93 16.26 -11.43 22.76
CA GLU A 93 16.74 -12.75 23.16
C GLU A 93 15.59 -13.58 23.76
N GLY A 94 15.54 -14.86 23.39
CA GLY A 94 14.53 -15.82 23.84
C GLY A 94 14.84 -16.47 25.19
#